data_AF-A0AAU4CHS3-F1
#
_entry.id   AF-A0AAU4CHS3-F1
#
_cell.length_a   1.000
_cell.length_b   1.000
_cell.length_c   1.000
_cell.angle_alpha   90.00
_cell.angle_beta   90.00
_cell.angle_gamma   90.00
#
_symmetry.space_group_name_H-M   'P 1'
#
loop_
_entity.id
_entity.type
_entity.pdbx_description
1 polymer ?
#
loop_
_entity_poly.entity_id
_entity_poly.type
_entity_poly.pdbx_seq_one_letter_code
_entity_poly.pdbx_strand_id
1 'polypeptide(L)'
;MSTEAAALALQDQAALWSMGEICATDVVTAACNALVAGLDSPALRMLAACTRAEATYDVPDLLPPALEELGLTLHPMGSVAGQEGVSLTSGEPSDK
;
A
#
# COMPACT_ATOMS: atom_id res chain seq x y z
N MET A 1 0.67 5.37 -16.56
CA MET A 1 0.48 5.11 -15.12
C MET A 1 1.76 5.53 -14.41
N SER A 2 1.66 6.33 -13.35
CA SER A 2 2.83 6.69 -12.53
C SER A 2 3.09 5.58 -11.50
N THR A 3 4.32 5.43 -11.05
CA THR A 3 4.71 4.53 -9.95
C THR A 3 3.89 4.82 -8.69
N GLU A 4 3.68 6.10 -8.38
CA GLU A 4 2.88 6.54 -7.22
C GLU A 4 1.41 6.05 -7.28
N ALA A 5 0.80 6.09 -8.47
CA ALA A 5 -0.56 5.58 -8.66
C ALA A 5 -0.63 4.06 -8.49
N ALA A 6 0.41 3.33 -8.89
CA ALA A 6 0.49 1.90 -8.69
C ALA A 6 0.71 1.53 -7.21
N ALA A 7 1.50 2.33 -6.49
CA ALA A 7 1.70 2.18 -5.05
C ALA A 7 0.39 2.37 -4.25
N LEU A 8 -0.39 3.40 -4.60
CA LEU A 8 -1.72 3.64 -4.01
C LEU A 8 -2.69 2.50 -4.32
N ALA A 9 -2.73 2.03 -5.57
CA ALA A 9 -3.57 0.91 -5.95
C ALA A 9 -3.19 -0.38 -5.19
N LEU A 10 -1.90 -0.64 -5.00
CA LEU A 10 -1.43 -1.79 -4.21
C LEU A 10 -1.87 -1.69 -2.73
N GLN A 11 -1.73 -0.51 -2.11
CA GLN A 11 -2.20 -0.28 -0.75
C GLN A 11 -3.72 -0.47 -0.60
N ASP A 12 -4.51 0.06 -1.53
CA ASP A 12 -5.96 -0.08 -1.53
C ASP A 12 -6.39 -1.56 -1.58
N GLN A 13 -5.82 -2.32 -2.51
CA GLN A 13 -6.10 -3.76 -2.62
C GLN A 13 -5.65 -4.53 -1.38
N ALA A 14 -4.51 -4.16 -0.81
CA ALA A 14 -4.02 -4.75 0.43
C ALA A 14 -4.97 -4.47 1.62
N ALA A 15 -5.54 -3.26 1.70
CA ALA A 15 -6.54 -2.90 2.70
C ALA A 15 -7.86 -3.66 2.51
N LEU A 16 -8.37 -3.73 1.28
CA LEU A 16 -9.57 -4.51 0.94
C LEU A 16 -9.39 -6.00 1.25
N TRP A 17 -8.21 -6.55 0.96
CA TRP A 17 -7.90 -7.94 1.26
C TRP A 17 -7.87 -8.20 2.77
N SER A 18 -7.28 -7.28 3.55
CA SER A 18 -7.27 -7.34 5.02
C SER A 18 -8.69 -7.32 5.62
N MET A 19 -9.61 -6.61 4.97
CA MET A 19 -11.04 -6.59 5.34
C MET A 19 -11.83 -7.82 4.83
N GLY A 20 -11.20 -8.68 4.02
CA GLY A 20 -11.87 -9.83 3.39
C GLY A 20 -12.79 -9.47 2.22
N GLU A 21 -12.69 -8.24 1.68
CA GLU A 21 -13.50 -7.74 0.57
C GLU A 21 -13.03 -8.30 -0.79
N ILE A 22 -11.74 -8.60 -0.92
CA ILE A 22 -11.14 -9.19 -2.14
C ILE A 22 -10.33 -10.44 -1.83
N CYS A 23 -10.00 -11.22 -2.87
CA CYS A 23 -9.20 -12.42 -2.73
C CYS A 23 -7.70 -12.12 -2.74
N ALA A 24 -6.89 -13.02 -2.18
CA ALA A 24 -5.44 -12.92 -2.22
C ALA A 24 -4.88 -12.83 -3.66
N THR A 25 -5.59 -13.40 -4.64
CA THR A 25 -5.24 -13.30 -6.07
C THR A 25 -5.33 -11.89 -6.63
N ASP A 26 -6.24 -11.06 -6.12
CA ASP A 26 -6.38 -9.67 -6.55
C ASP A 26 -5.18 -8.85 -6.06
N VAL A 27 -4.68 -9.13 -4.85
CA VAL A 27 -3.43 -8.56 -4.31
C VAL A 27 -2.21 -8.95 -5.19
N VAL A 28 -2.09 -10.23 -5.56
CA VAL A 28 -1.01 -10.70 -6.46
C VAL A 28 -1.09 -9.99 -7.82
N THR A 29 -2.29 -9.78 -8.34
CA THR A 29 -2.50 -9.04 -9.60
C THR A 29 -2.08 -7.58 -9.46
N ALA A 30 -2.40 -6.94 -8.34
CA ALA A 30 -1.95 -5.58 -8.03
C ALA A 30 -0.42 -5.49 -7.93
N ALA A 31 0.24 -6.49 -7.35
CA ALA A 31 1.69 -6.56 -7.28
C ALA A 31 2.33 -6.68 -8.68
N CYS A 32 1.79 -7.53 -9.55
CA CYS A 32 2.21 -7.60 -10.96
C CYS A 32 2.10 -6.22 -11.66
N ASN A 33 0.99 -5.51 -11.45
CA ASN A 33 0.80 -4.18 -12.02
C ASN A 33 1.81 -3.17 -11.45
N ALA A 34 2.14 -3.25 -10.16
CA ALA A 34 3.16 -2.42 -9.53
C ALA A 34 4.56 -2.69 -10.10
N LEU A 35 4.92 -3.96 -10.35
CA LEU A 35 6.16 -4.30 -11.04
C LEU A 35 6.22 -3.72 -12.46
N VAL A 36 5.14 -3.83 -13.23
CA VAL A 36 5.04 -3.26 -14.59
C VAL A 36 5.13 -1.73 -14.57
N ALA A 37 4.62 -1.09 -13.51
CA ALA A 37 4.74 0.36 -13.31
C ALA A 37 6.14 0.81 -12.87
N GLY A 38 7.01 -0.10 -12.44
CA GLY A 38 8.40 0.17 -12.06
C GLY A 38 8.67 0.29 -10.56
N LEU A 39 7.77 -0.18 -9.69
CA LEU A 39 7.96 -0.14 -8.22
C LEU A 39 8.96 -1.16 -7.68
N ASP A 40 9.35 -2.15 -8.48
CA ASP A 40 10.23 -3.30 -8.18
C ASP A 40 10.91 -3.31 -6.80
N SER A 41 10.47 -4.24 -5.95
CA SER A 41 11.13 -4.60 -4.68
C SER A 41 11.28 -6.12 -4.58
N PRO A 42 12.24 -6.65 -3.82
CA PRO A 42 12.41 -8.10 -3.68
C PRO A 42 11.18 -8.77 -3.06
N ALA A 43 10.57 -8.20 -2.01
CA ALA A 43 9.34 -8.75 -1.45
C ALA A 43 8.14 -8.63 -2.40
N LEU A 44 8.05 -7.53 -3.17
CA LEU A 44 7.01 -7.36 -4.20
C LEU A 44 7.13 -8.40 -5.32
N ARG A 45 8.35 -8.75 -5.74
CA ARG A 45 8.60 -9.82 -6.71
C ARG A 45 8.20 -11.19 -6.21
N MET A 46 8.47 -11.49 -4.93
CA MET A 46 8.02 -12.74 -4.32
C MET A 46 6.50 -12.81 -4.28
N LEU A 47 5.84 -11.71 -3.89
CA LEU A 47 4.38 -11.64 -3.84
C LEU A 47 3.73 -11.77 -5.22
N ALA A 48 4.31 -11.14 -6.25
CA ALA A 48 3.86 -11.27 -7.62
C ALA A 48 4.10 -12.68 -8.22
N ALA A 49 5.06 -13.43 -7.68
CA ALA A 49 5.37 -14.79 -8.12
C ALA A 49 4.43 -15.85 -7.51
N CYS A 50 3.66 -15.51 -6.48
CA CYS A 50 2.73 -16.45 -5.84
C CYS A 50 1.67 -16.96 -6.83
N THR A 51 1.47 -18.27 -6.86
CA THR A 51 0.34 -18.85 -7.60
C THR A 51 -0.98 -18.62 -6.87
N ARG A 52 -2.11 -18.82 -7.56
CA ARG A 52 -3.46 -18.75 -6.95
C ARG A 52 -3.63 -19.65 -5.73
N ALA A 53 -2.96 -20.80 -5.69
CA ALA A 53 -3.05 -21.74 -4.57
C ALA A 53 -2.18 -21.29 -3.37
N GLU A 54 -1.01 -20.72 -3.65
CA GLU A 54 -0.09 -20.21 -2.62
C GLU A 54 -0.57 -18.89 -2.03
N ALA A 55 -1.17 -18.02 -2.85
CA ALA A 55 -1.58 -16.68 -2.46
C ALA A 55 -2.44 -16.66 -1.19
N THR A 56 -3.28 -17.68 -0.96
CA THR A 56 -4.09 -17.77 0.26
C THR A 56 -3.27 -17.85 1.55
N TYR A 57 -2.07 -18.42 1.51
CA TYR A 57 -1.22 -18.65 2.67
C TYR A 57 0.05 -17.79 2.68
N ASP A 58 0.58 -17.43 1.51
CA ASP A 58 1.82 -16.67 1.36
C ASP A 58 1.59 -15.15 1.43
N VAL A 59 0.47 -14.65 0.88
CA VAL A 59 0.14 -13.21 0.92
C VAL A 59 0.15 -12.62 2.34
N PRO A 60 -0.42 -13.25 3.39
CA PRO A 60 -0.32 -12.70 4.75
C PRO A 60 1.11 -12.51 5.26
N ASP A 61 2.07 -13.32 4.79
CA ASP A 61 3.47 -13.26 5.22
C ASP A 61 4.29 -12.30 4.34
N LEU A 62 4.03 -12.28 3.03
CA LEU A 62 4.77 -11.48 2.06
C LEU A 62 4.27 -10.04 1.90
N LEU A 63 3.00 -9.77 2.18
CA LEU A 63 2.40 -8.44 2.04
C LEU A 63 3.05 -7.40 2.96
N PRO A 64 3.17 -7.61 4.29
CA PRO A 64 3.79 -6.63 5.18
C PRO A 64 5.22 -6.22 4.78
N PRO A 65 6.17 -7.13 4.49
CA PRO A 65 7.51 -6.73 4.07
C PRO A 65 7.53 -6.03 2.71
N ALA A 66 6.65 -6.41 1.77
CA ALA A 66 6.55 -5.71 0.48
C ALA A 66 6.14 -4.25 0.64
N LEU A 67 5.23 -3.94 1.56
CA LEU A 67 4.80 -2.58 1.82
C LEU A 67 5.87 -1.78 2.58
N GLU A 68 6.53 -2.39 3.56
CA GLU A 68 7.64 -1.76 4.29
C GLU A 68 8.78 -1.33 3.35
N GLU A 69 9.21 -2.21 2.44
CA GLU A 69 10.27 -1.91 1.45
C GLU A 69 9.91 -0.75 0.53
N LEU A 70 8.63 -0.63 0.18
CA LEU A 70 8.11 0.44 -0.66
C LEU A 70 7.84 1.74 0.13
N GLY A 71 8.03 1.73 1.45
CA GLY A 71 7.68 2.84 2.34
C GLY A 71 6.17 3.08 2.44
N LEU A 72 5.36 2.05 2.15
CA LEU A 72 3.91 2.08 2.16
C LEU A 72 3.39 1.57 3.51
N THR A 73 2.46 2.30 4.11
CA THR A 73 1.83 1.93 5.37
C THR A 73 0.42 1.41 5.11
N LEU A 74 0.09 0.22 5.64
CA LEU A 74 -1.28 -0.25 5.66
C LEU A 74 -2.10 0.62 6.61
N HIS A 75 -2.80 1.59 6.06
CA HIS A 75 -3.90 2.23 6.76
C HIS A 75 -5.14 1.38 6.49
N PRO A 76 -5.68 0.62 7.46
CA PRO A 76 -6.99 0.02 7.28
C PRO A 76 -7.95 1.15 6.91
N MET A 77 -8.61 1.02 5.76
CA MET A 77 -9.51 2.04 5.24
C MET A 77 -10.66 2.17 6.26
N GLY A 78 -10.60 3.23 7.06
CA GLY A 78 -11.36 3.35 8.31
C GLY A 78 -10.61 4.10 9.42
N SER A 79 -9.29 4.28 9.31
CA SER A 79 -8.65 5.36 10.07
C SER A 79 -9.03 6.67 9.39
N VAL A 80 -9.88 7.45 10.05
CA VAL A 80 -10.10 8.88 9.83
C VAL A 80 -8.81 9.67 10.02
N ALA A 81 -7.77 9.37 9.24
CA ALA A 81 -6.63 10.25 9.03
C ALA A 81 -6.91 11.18 7.83
N GLY A 82 -8.17 11.59 7.70
CA GLY A 82 -8.53 12.87 7.11
C GLY A 82 -8.54 13.92 8.21
N GLN A 83 -7.41 14.12 8.90
CA GLN A 83 -7.25 15.24 9.83
C GLN A 83 -5.90 15.92 9.57
N GLU A 84 -5.98 16.78 8.56
CA GLU A 84 -5.43 18.13 8.60
C GLU A 84 -3.91 18.24 8.48
N GLY A 85 -3.46 18.19 7.24
CA GLY A 85 -2.37 19.08 6.82
C GLY A 85 -2.80 20.55 6.99
N VAL A 86 -2.71 21.06 8.21
CA VAL A 86 -2.61 22.50 8.49
C VAL A 86 -1.29 22.78 9.19
N SER A 87 -0.20 22.66 8.43
CA SER A 87 0.99 23.46 8.72
C SER A 87 0.73 24.87 8.20
N LEU A 88 0.27 25.78 9.05
CA LEU A 88 0.52 27.22 8.89
C LEU A 88 0.77 27.86 10.27
N THR A 89 2.04 27.79 10.67
CA THR A 89 2.83 28.90 11.23
C THR A 89 2.12 29.84 12.21
N SER A 90 2.24 29.57 13.51
CA SER A 90 2.21 30.65 14.50
C SER A 90 3.64 31.15 14.70
N GLY A 91 4.01 32.14 13.89
CA GLY A 91 5.13 33.04 14.15
C GLY A 91 4.55 34.38 14.61
N GLU A 92 4.99 34.83 15.79
CA GLU A 92 4.74 36.10 16.49
C GLU A 92 5.03 37.37 15.63
N PRO A 93 4.91 38.63 16.11
CA PRO A 93 4.14 39.28 17.19
C PRO A 93 3.38 40.54 16.68
N SER A 94 2.58 41.24 17.50
CA SER A 94 2.23 42.65 17.24
C SER A 94 1.98 43.44 18.53
N ASP A 95 3.00 44.25 18.81
CA ASP A 95 3.00 45.47 19.62
C ASP A 95 2.11 46.54 18.97
N LYS A 96 1.15 47.10 19.72
CA LYS A 96 0.80 48.52 19.76
C LYS A 96 -0.24 48.82 20.84
#